data_AF-A0A1H0IBI5-F1
#
_entry.id   AF-A0A1H0IBI5-F1
#
_cell.length_a   1.000
_cell.length_b   1.000
_cell.length_c   1.000
_cell.angle_alpha   90.00
_cell.angle_beta   90.00
_cell.angle_gamma   90.00
#
_symmetry.space_group_name_H-M   'P 1'
#
loop_
_entity.id
_entity.type
_entity.pdbx_description
1 polymer ?
#
loop_
_entity_poly.entity_id
_entity_poly.type
_entity_poly.pdbx_seq_one_letter_code
_entity_poly.pdbx_strand_id
1 'polypeptide(L)'
;MITRRHITSIAAAAGIIAALGALNAHDRDLEAAAMERYCEDAATWAAEEARGVPVSHRTGQPDYRGIAAEQCPGLRPAGHANERQLAQH
;
A
#
# COMPACT_ATOMS: atom_id res chain seq x y z
N MET A 1 -49.53 2.84 3.51
CA MET A 1 -49.52 1.36 3.56
C MET A 1 -48.38 0.86 2.69
N ILE A 2 -47.25 0.48 3.28
CA ILE A 2 -46.16 -0.19 2.56
C ILE A 2 -46.62 -1.65 2.35
N THR A 3 -46.98 -2.00 1.12
CA THR A 3 -47.40 -3.38 0.79
C THR A 3 -46.22 -4.34 0.95
N ARG A 4 -46.48 -5.59 1.36
CA ARG A 4 -45.45 -6.62 1.64
C ARG A 4 -44.38 -6.76 0.54
N ARG A 5 -44.76 -6.49 -0.71
CA ARG A 5 -43.87 -6.51 -1.88
C ARG A 5 -42.79 -5.43 -1.85
N HIS A 6 -43.05 -4.27 -1.23
CA HIS A 6 -42.03 -3.23 -1.02
C HIS A 6 -41.07 -3.59 0.11
N ILE A 7 -41.53 -4.30 1.15
CA ILE A 7 -40.68 -4.72 2.27
C ILE A 7 -39.61 -5.71 1.79
N THR A 8 -39.98 -6.69 0.94
CA THR A 8 -39.01 -7.63 0.37
C THR A 8 -38.02 -6.95 -0.58
N SER A 9 -38.46 -6.02 -1.42
CA SER A 9 -37.54 -5.27 -2.30
C SER A 9 -36.54 -4.42 -1.51
N ILE A 10 -36.98 -3.77 -0.42
CA ILE A 10 -36.10 -2.97 0.44
C ILE A 10 -35.10 -3.87 1.17
N ALA A 11 -35.54 -5.00 1.72
CA ALA A 11 -34.65 -5.94 2.41
C ALA A 11 -33.59 -6.53 1.47
N ALA A 12 -33.97 -6.87 0.23
CA ALA A 12 -33.02 -7.36 -0.77
C ALA A 12 -31.98 -6.28 -1.14
N ALA A 13 -32.42 -5.04 -1.37
CA ALA A 13 -31.51 -3.93 -1.66
C ALA A 13 -30.55 -3.64 -0.48
N ALA A 14 -31.05 -3.64 0.75
CA ALA A 14 -30.24 -3.46 1.94
C ALA A 14 -29.19 -4.58 2.11
N GLY A 15 -29.55 -5.83 1.82
CA GLY A 15 -28.62 -6.96 1.84
C GLY A 15 -27.49 -6.81 0.82
N ILE A 16 -27.79 -6.35 -0.40
CA ILE A 16 -26.77 -6.12 -1.44
C ILE A 16 -25.82 -4.98 -1.01
N ILE A 17 -26.35 -3.87 -0.50
CA ILE A 17 -25.53 -2.74 -0.04
C ILE A 17 -24.61 -3.17 1.12
N ALA A 18 -25.13 -3.95 2.08
CA ALA A 18 -24.33 -4.46 3.19
C ALA A 18 -23.21 -5.40 2.71
N ALA A 19 -23.51 -6.29 1.76
CA ALA A 19 -22.51 -7.19 1.18
C ALA A 19 -21.39 -6.41 0.44
N LEU A 20 -21.75 -5.41 -0.36
CA LEU A 20 -20.77 -4.53 -1.02
C LEU A 20 -19.93 -3.73 -0.01
N GLY A 21 -20.55 -3.24 1.07
CA GLY A 21 -19.85 -2.54 2.14
C GLY A 21 -18.81 -3.41 2.84
N ALA A 22 -19.13 -4.68 3.10
CA ALA A 22 -18.20 -5.63 3.71
C ALA A 22 -17.03 -5.99 2.80
N LEU A 23 -17.28 -6.19 1.50
CA LEU A 23 -16.22 -6.45 0.52
C LEU A 23 -15.25 -5.26 0.42
N ASN A 24 -15.78 -4.04 0.31
CA ASN A 24 -14.94 -2.84 0.25
C ASN A 24 -14.08 -2.64 1.50
N ALA A 25 -14.60 -2.97 2.69
CA ALA A 25 -13.81 -2.89 3.92
C ALA A 25 -12.62 -3.86 3.89
N HIS A 26 -12.83 -5.09 3.41
CA HIS A 26 -11.76 -6.07 3.28
C HIS A 26 -10.69 -5.63 2.28
N ASP A 27 -11.10 -5.06 1.14
CA ASP A 27 -10.16 -4.54 0.14
C ASP A 27 -9.30 -3.40 0.72
N ARG A 28 -9.89 -2.53 1.55
CA ARG A 28 -9.14 -1.45 2.24
C ARG A 28 -8.09 -1.99 3.20
N ASP A 29 -8.40 -3.04 3.96
CA ASP A 29 -7.46 -3.66 4.88
C ASP A 29 -6.29 -4.30 4.11
N LEU A 30 -6.57 -4.96 2.99
CA LEU A 30 -5.56 -5.55 2.11
C LEU A 30 -4.67 -4.47 1.49
N GLU A 31 -5.24 -3.36 1.02
CA GLU A 31 -4.48 -2.22 0.49
C GLU A 31 -3.55 -1.62 1.56
N ALA A 32 -4.05 -1.45 2.80
CA ALA A 32 -3.28 -0.92 3.91
C ALA A 32 -2.10 -1.85 4.28
N ALA A 33 -2.35 -3.15 4.41
CA ALA A 33 -1.31 -4.14 4.70
C ALA A 33 -0.27 -4.23 3.58
N ALA A 34 -0.69 -4.15 2.32
CA ALA A 34 0.21 -4.12 1.17
C ALA A 34 1.10 -2.86 1.17
N MET A 35 0.56 -1.71 1.57
CA MET A 35 1.31 -0.47 1.70
C MET A 35 2.30 -0.53 2.87
N GLU A 36 1.91 -1.08 4.01
CA GLU A 36 2.81 -1.27 5.16
C GLU A 36 4.00 -2.15 4.75
N ARG A 37 3.73 -3.30 4.13
CA ARG A 37 4.76 -4.21 3.59
C ARG A 37 5.69 -3.51 2.60
N TYR A 38 5.12 -2.73 1.69
CA TYR A 38 5.89 -1.94 0.73
C TYR A 38 6.88 -1.01 1.42
N CYS A 39 6.42 -0.29 2.44
CA CYS A 39 7.24 0.65 3.18
C CYS A 39 8.34 -0.05 4.00
N GLU A 40 8.05 -1.19 4.61
CA GLU A 40 9.05 -1.99 5.34
C GLU A 40 10.15 -2.51 4.41
N ASP A 41 9.77 -3.05 3.25
CA ASP A 41 10.72 -3.59 2.29
C ASP A 41 11.59 -2.45 1.69
N ALA A 42 11.01 -1.29 1.41
CA ALA A 42 11.73 -0.09 0.96
C ALA A 42 12.68 0.46 2.04
N ALA A 43 12.26 0.48 3.31
CA ALA A 43 13.11 0.89 4.43
C ALA A 43 14.33 -0.03 4.55
N THR A 44 14.10 -1.33 4.43
CA THR A 44 15.14 -2.36 4.51
C THR A 44 16.15 -2.19 3.39
N TRP A 45 15.67 -1.99 2.16
CA TRP A 45 16.52 -1.73 1.01
C TRP A 45 17.41 -0.49 1.22
N ALA A 46 16.82 0.62 1.63
CA ALA A 46 17.55 1.87 1.86
C ALA A 46 18.62 1.70 2.97
N ALA A 47 18.29 0.97 4.03
CA ALA A 47 19.25 0.68 5.10
C ALA A 47 20.39 -0.23 4.64
N GLU A 48 20.10 -1.26 3.84
CA GLU A 48 21.10 -2.16 3.27
C GLU A 48 22.00 -1.46 2.25
N GLU A 49 21.43 -0.57 1.45
CA GLU A 49 22.16 0.30 0.53
C GLU A 49 23.13 1.22 1.26
N ALA A 50 22.67 1.90 2.32
CA ALA A 50 23.51 2.74 3.16
C ALA A 50 24.64 1.97 3.84
N ARG A 51 24.46 0.66 4.08
CA ARG A 51 25.50 -0.26 4.58
C ARG A 51 26.42 -0.82 3.50
N GLY A 52 26.15 -0.53 2.22
CA GLY A 52 26.94 -1.07 1.10
C GLY A 52 26.68 -2.54 0.79
N VAL A 53 25.54 -3.10 1.20
CA VAL A 53 25.17 -4.48 0.85
C VAL A 53 24.99 -4.59 -0.68
N PRO A 54 25.65 -5.54 -1.35
CA PRO A 54 25.46 -5.76 -2.78
C PRO A 54 24.00 -6.04 -3.13
N VAL A 55 23.52 -5.53 -4.26
CA VAL A 55 22.13 -5.68 -4.73
C VAL A 55 21.66 -7.14 -4.69
N SER A 56 22.51 -8.09 -5.09
CA SER A 56 22.22 -9.53 -5.09
C SER A 56 22.05 -10.14 -3.70
N HIS A 57 22.41 -9.43 -2.63
CA HIS A 57 22.36 -9.87 -1.23
C HIS A 57 21.36 -9.04 -0.41
N ARG A 58 20.65 -8.09 -1.01
CA ARG A 58 19.63 -7.29 -0.33
C ARG A 58 18.37 -8.12 -0.09
N THR A 59 17.75 -7.91 1.06
CA THR A 59 16.52 -8.60 1.48
C THR A 59 15.29 -7.72 1.32
N GLY A 60 15.48 -6.39 1.28
CA GLY A 60 14.43 -5.45 0.96
C GLY A 60 14.07 -5.39 -0.52
N GLN A 61 13.07 -4.57 -0.86
CA GLN A 61 12.73 -4.22 -2.24
C GLN A 61 13.03 -2.74 -2.47
N PRO A 62 13.55 -2.36 -3.65
CA PRO A 62 13.70 -0.95 -3.97
C PRO A 62 12.33 -0.26 -4.04
N ASP A 63 12.32 1.07 -3.92
CA ASP A 63 11.14 1.92 -4.13
C ASP A 63 10.68 1.89 -5.61
N TYR A 64 10.09 0.76 -6.03
CA TYR A 64 9.74 0.49 -7.42
C TYR A 64 8.58 1.35 -7.92
N ARG A 65 7.78 1.94 -7.02
CA ARG A 65 6.71 2.88 -7.38
C ARG A 65 7.17 4.33 -7.34
N GLY A 66 8.32 4.62 -6.72
CA GLY A 66 8.83 5.98 -6.55
C GLY A 66 7.94 6.85 -5.64
N ILE A 67 7.27 6.23 -4.66
CA ILE A 67 6.34 6.93 -3.74
C ILE A 67 6.76 6.79 -2.27
N ALA A 68 7.86 6.10 -1.98
CA ALA A 68 8.22 5.77 -0.61
C ALA A 68 8.58 7.03 0.19
N ALA A 69 9.20 8.03 -0.44
CA ALA A 69 9.53 9.29 0.24
C ALA A 69 8.27 10.07 0.69
N GLU A 70 7.17 9.98 -0.06
CA GLU A 70 5.94 10.72 0.20
C GLU A 70 5.01 9.96 1.13
N GLN A 71 4.86 8.64 0.91
CA GLN A 71 3.84 7.82 1.54
C GLN A 71 4.36 6.97 2.70
N CYS A 72 5.66 6.66 2.73
CA CYS A 72 6.23 5.87 3.81
C CYS A 72 6.79 6.76 4.93
N PRO A 73 6.34 6.57 6.19
CA PRO A 73 6.88 7.31 7.33
C PRO A 73 8.39 7.06 7.50
N GLY A 74 9.17 8.11 7.68
CA GLY A 74 10.60 8.00 8.00
C GLY A 74 11.54 7.75 6.80
N LEU A 75 11.00 7.47 5.60
CA LEU A 75 11.80 7.32 4.37
C LEU A 75 12.04 8.62 3.61
N ARG A 76 11.58 9.77 4.11
CA ARG A 76 11.91 11.04 3.46
C ARG A 76 13.42 11.20 3.40
N PRO A 77 13.99 11.40 2.20
CA PRO A 77 15.41 11.65 2.09
C PRO A 77 15.73 12.93 2.87
N ALA A 78 16.65 12.83 3.83
CA ALA A 78 17.43 14.00 4.21
C ALA A 78 18.14 14.42 2.92
N GLY A 79 17.80 15.61 2.41
CA GLY A 79 18.02 15.99 1.00
C GLY A 79 19.33 15.51 0.38
N HIS A 80 19.22 14.98 -0.84
CA HIS A 80 20.30 14.71 -1.80
C HIS A 80 21.18 13.47 -1.53
N ALA A 81 20.69 12.28 -1.88
CA ALA A 81 21.54 11.10 -2.11
C ALA A 81 21.25 10.37 -3.44
N ASN A 82 20.00 10.37 -3.93
CA ASN A 82 19.60 9.44 -5.00
C ASN A 82 19.88 9.87 -6.45
N GLU A 83 20.12 11.15 -6.73
CA GLU A 83 20.35 11.61 -8.12
C GLU A 83 21.71 11.15 -8.69
N ARG A 84 22.69 10.79 -7.84
CA ARG A 84 24.03 10.40 -8.30
C ARG A 84 24.14 8.95 -8.73
N GLN A 85 23.26 8.06 -8.27
CA GLN A 85 23.36 6.62 -8.56
C GLN A 85 22.65 6.20 -9.86
N LEU A 86 21.57 6.90 -10.27
CA LEU A 86 20.94 6.64 -11.58
C LEU A 86 21.80 7.09 -12.77
N ALA A 87 22.70 8.05 -12.59
CA ALA A 87 23.55 8.56 -13.67
C ALA A 87 24.81 7.70 -13.92
N GLN A 88 25.02 6.63 -13.16
CA GLN A 88 26.24 5.81 -13.20
C GLN A 88 26.04 4.40 -13.80
N HIS A 89 24.85 4.09 -14.32
CA HIS A 89 24.55 2.85 -15.02
C HIS A 89 24.19 3.09 -16.48
#